data_AF-A0A328RSZ9-F1
#
_entry.id   AF-A0A328RSZ9-F1
#
_cell.length_a   1.000
_cell.length_b   1.000
_cell.length_c   1.000
_cell.angle_alpha   90.00
_cell.angle_beta   90.00
_cell.angle_gamma   90.00
#
_symmetry.space_group_name_H-M   'P 1'
#
loop_
_entity.id
_entity.type
_entity.pdbx_description
1 polymer ?
#
loop_
_entity_poly.entity_id
_entity_poly.type
_entity_poly.pdbx_seq_one_letter_code
_entity_poly.pdbx_strand_id
1 'polypeptide(L)'
;MAQLSTKIKLYAAANGVASIDFSSDVMLQDDSDGKGAYIKEWNLDIAKPTDTQLASYETAATTTEANNVVISTRKAAYGSWETQLEEIYDDGIDSWKTRIAKVKTDNPKS
;
A
#
# COMPACT_ATOMS: atom_id res chain seq x y z
N MET A 1 7.85 1.80 12.57
CA MET A 1 6.49 1.38 12.93
C MET A 1 5.60 1.64 11.74
N ALA A 2 4.73 0.71 11.38
CA ALA A 2 3.80 0.88 10.27
C ALA A 2 2.75 1.95 10.58
N GLN A 3 2.23 2.60 9.53
CA GLN A 3 1.21 3.63 9.64
C GLN A 3 -0.08 3.06 10.23
N LEU A 4 -0.73 3.83 11.10
CA LEU A 4 -2.02 3.47 11.70
C LEU A 4 -3.08 3.19 10.62
N SER A 5 -3.11 4.00 9.56
CA SER A 5 -4.05 3.83 8.45
C SER A 5 -3.87 2.49 7.73
N THR A 6 -2.64 2.01 7.53
CA THR A 6 -2.38 0.70 6.91
C THR A 6 -2.88 -0.44 7.80
N LYS A 7 -2.63 -0.37 9.12
CA LYS A 7 -3.13 -1.37 10.07
C LYS A 7 -4.66 -1.43 10.08
N ILE A 8 -5.32 -0.26 10.07
CA ILE A 8 -6.78 -0.16 10.01
C ILE A 8 -7.32 -0.77 8.71
N LYS A 9 -6.70 -0.49 7.55
CA LYS A 9 -7.08 -1.12 6.27
C LYS A 9 -7.00 -2.65 6.32
N LEU A 10 -5.93 -3.20 6.90
CA LEU A 10 -5.77 -4.65 7.02
C LEU A 10 -6.78 -5.27 7.99
N TYR A 11 -7.02 -4.63 9.13
CA TYR A 11 -8.06 -5.05 10.08
C TYR A 11 -9.44 -5.06 9.41
N ALA A 12 -9.82 -3.98 8.74
CA ALA A 12 -11.14 -3.88 8.13
C ALA A 12 -11.31 -4.91 7.00
N ALA A 13 -10.28 -5.12 6.17
CA ALA A 13 -10.28 -6.16 5.14
C ALA A 13 -10.46 -7.57 5.72
N ALA A 14 -9.80 -7.88 6.84
CA ALA A 14 -9.99 -9.13 7.54
C ALA A 14 -11.39 -9.32 8.14
N ASN A 15 -12.14 -8.21 8.31
CA ASN A 15 -13.51 -8.18 8.80
C ASN A 15 -14.54 -7.87 7.68
N GLY A 16 -14.17 -8.05 6.41
CA GLY A 16 -15.10 -7.96 5.27
C GLY A 16 -15.29 -6.57 4.67
N VAL A 17 -14.52 -5.57 5.09
CA VAL A 17 -14.56 -4.20 4.52
C VAL A 17 -13.45 -4.05 3.49
N ALA A 18 -13.83 -4.01 2.20
CA ALA A 18 -12.87 -4.03 1.09
C ALA A 18 -12.07 -2.72 0.92
N SER A 19 -12.63 -1.59 1.31
CA SER A 19 -12.01 -0.27 1.20
C SER A 19 -12.49 0.65 2.31
N ILE A 20 -11.63 1.59 2.71
CA ILE A 20 -11.92 2.59 3.74
C ILE A 20 -11.64 3.97 3.15
N ASP A 21 -12.58 4.88 3.30
CA ASP A 21 -12.38 6.32 3.12
C ASP A 21 -12.05 6.98 4.47
N PHE A 22 -10.84 7.53 4.58
CA PHE A 22 -10.39 8.19 5.82
C PHE A 22 -10.98 9.59 6.04
N SER A 23 -11.87 10.04 5.15
CA SER A 23 -12.63 11.28 5.30
C SER A 23 -14.06 11.07 5.80
N SER A 24 -14.59 9.85 5.76
CA SER A 24 -15.99 9.55 6.09
C SER A 24 -16.17 8.27 6.91
N ASP A 25 -15.54 7.16 6.53
CA ASP A 25 -15.66 5.87 7.22
C ASP A 25 -14.89 5.84 8.54
N VAL A 26 -13.65 6.33 8.52
CA VAL A 26 -12.76 6.36 9.68
C VAL A 26 -11.97 7.66 9.67
N MET A 27 -12.22 8.56 10.62
CA MET A 27 -11.47 9.80 10.70
C MET A 27 -10.27 9.64 11.62
N LEU A 28 -9.08 9.88 11.07
CA LEU A 28 -7.84 9.94 11.84
C LEU A 28 -7.53 11.38 12.20
N GLN A 29 -6.99 11.58 13.39
CA GLN A 29 -6.59 12.87 13.91
C GLN A 29 -5.19 12.75 14.50
N ASP A 30 -4.35 13.74 14.27
CA ASP A 30 -3.08 13.92 14.97
C ASP A 30 -3.07 15.33 15.53
N ASP A 31 -3.01 15.45 16.86
CA ASP A 31 -3.09 16.73 17.56
C ASP A 31 -1.70 17.41 17.66
N SER A 32 -0.68 16.85 17.01
CA SER A 32 0.70 17.37 16.99
C SER A 32 1.33 17.50 18.39
N ASP A 33 0.86 16.70 19.35
CA ASP A 33 1.33 16.67 20.74
C ASP A 33 2.45 15.64 20.97
N GLY A 34 2.94 15.01 19.89
CA GLY A 34 3.99 13.99 19.92
C GLY A 34 3.48 12.56 20.21
N LYS A 35 2.17 12.35 20.39
CA LYS A 35 1.58 11.01 20.58
C LYS A 35 1.22 10.32 19.28
N GLY A 36 1.21 11.06 18.17
CA GLY A 36 0.89 10.57 16.83
C GLY A 36 -0.62 10.43 16.59
N ALA A 37 -0.96 9.95 15.40
CA ALA A 37 -2.35 9.83 14.96
C ALA A 37 -3.16 8.80 15.77
N TYR A 38 -4.45 9.09 15.97
CA TYR A 38 -5.44 8.20 16.60
C TYR A 38 -6.75 8.16 15.79
N ILE A 39 -7.59 7.16 16.10
CA ILE A 39 -8.94 7.06 15.53
C ILE A 39 -9.87 7.99 16.29
N LYS A 40 -10.23 9.11 15.68
CA LYS A 40 -11.18 10.11 16.21
C LYS A 40 -12.62 9.66 16.03
N GLU A 41 -12.97 9.19 14.83
CA GLU A 41 -14.32 8.71 14.50
C GLU A 41 -14.26 7.35 13.83
N TRP A 42 -15.28 6.52 14.08
CA TRP A 42 -15.41 5.17 13.54
C TRP A 42 -16.85 4.94 13.12
N ASN A 43 -17.09 4.96 11.81
CA ASN A 43 -18.42 4.89 11.20
C ASN A 43 -18.65 3.57 10.44
N LEU A 44 -17.78 2.57 10.62
CA LEU A 44 -17.93 1.24 10.03
C LEU A 44 -18.83 0.35 10.89
N ASP A 45 -19.58 -0.55 10.25
CA ASP A 45 -20.45 -1.53 10.93
C ASP A 45 -19.67 -2.61 11.71
N ILE A 46 -18.39 -2.78 11.41
CA ILE A 46 -17.50 -3.67 12.18
C ILE A 46 -17.04 -2.99 13.47
N ALA A 47 -16.68 -3.77 14.48
CA ALA A 47 -16.20 -3.23 15.74
C ALA A 47 -14.95 -2.35 15.55
N LYS A 48 -14.84 -1.25 16.30
CA LYS A 48 -13.59 -0.48 16.39
C LYS A 48 -12.49 -1.40 16.96
N PRO A 49 -11.32 -1.50 16.33
CA PRO A 49 -10.28 -2.39 16.79
C PRO A 49 -9.68 -1.92 18.12
N THR A 50 -9.26 -2.86 18.95
CA THR A 50 -8.42 -2.58 20.11
C THR A 50 -6.97 -2.33 19.69
N ASP A 51 -6.19 -1.70 20.56
CA ASP A 51 -4.76 -1.49 20.34
C ASP A 51 -4.02 -2.82 20.12
N THR A 52 -4.41 -3.88 20.83
CA THR A 52 -3.85 -5.22 20.64
C THR A 52 -4.16 -5.81 19.27
N GLN A 53 -5.40 -5.62 18.77
CA GLN A 53 -5.76 -6.05 17.42
C GLN A 53 -4.95 -5.28 16.38
N LEU A 54 -4.82 -3.95 16.51
CA LEU A 54 -4.00 -3.14 15.60
C LEU A 54 -2.51 -3.52 15.65
N ALA A 55 -1.98 -3.82 16.85
CA ALA A 55 -0.59 -4.25 17.01
C ALA A 55 -0.29 -5.57 16.29
N SER A 56 -1.27 -6.49 16.21
CA SER A 56 -1.09 -7.75 15.47
C SER A 56 -0.86 -7.56 13.96
N TYR A 57 -1.23 -6.41 13.39
CA TYR A 57 -1.01 -6.08 11.98
C TYR A 57 0.32 -5.35 11.72
N GLU A 58 1.17 -5.09 12.72
CA GLU A 58 2.42 -4.34 12.57
C GLU A 58 3.32 -4.91 11.45
N THR A 59 3.59 -6.21 11.49
CA THR A 59 4.46 -6.86 10.50
C THR A 59 3.83 -6.84 9.11
N ALA A 60 2.55 -7.20 8.98
CA ALA A 60 1.85 -7.22 7.70
C ALA A 60 1.73 -5.82 7.08
N ALA A 61 1.48 -4.80 7.90
CA ALA A 61 1.43 -3.41 7.47
C ALA A 61 2.81 -2.91 7.03
N THR A 62 3.87 -3.24 7.77
CA THR A 62 5.26 -2.92 7.40
C THR A 62 5.62 -3.53 6.04
N THR A 63 5.29 -4.81 5.83
CA THR A 63 5.51 -5.48 4.53
C THR A 63 4.71 -4.81 3.41
N THR A 64 3.45 -4.43 3.67
CA THR A 64 2.60 -3.74 2.69
C THR A 64 3.20 -2.40 2.29
N GLU A 65 3.66 -1.60 3.25
CA GLU A 65 4.28 -0.30 3.00
C GLU A 65 5.59 -0.43 2.23
N ALA A 66 6.47 -1.35 2.63
CA ALA A 66 7.72 -1.63 1.92
C ALA A 66 7.45 -2.06 0.47
N ASN A 67 6.47 -2.94 0.25
CA ASN A 67 6.08 -3.39 -1.07
C ASN A 67 5.47 -2.27 -1.93
N ASN A 68 4.74 -1.31 -1.34
CA ASN A 68 4.22 -0.16 -2.06
C ASN A 68 5.34 0.78 -2.55
N VAL A 69 6.40 0.95 -1.76
CA VAL A 69 7.61 1.69 -2.20
C VAL A 69 8.24 0.99 -3.40
N VAL A 70 8.44 -0.33 -3.32
CA VAL A 70 8.98 -1.13 -4.44
C VAL A 70 8.10 -1.02 -5.69
N ILE A 71 6.77 -1.07 -5.53
CA ILE A 71 5.83 -0.92 -6.66
C ILE A 71 5.95 0.47 -7.28
N SER A 72 6.10 1.53 -6.48
CA SER A 72 6.33 2.89 -6.98
C SER A 72 7.62 2.97 -7.81
N THR A 73 8.72 2.42 -7.29
CA THR A 73 10.01 2.35 -8.01
C THR A 73 9.89 1.59 -9.32
N ARG A 74 9.20 0.44 -9.31
CA ARG A 74 8.96 -0.35 -10.53
C ARG A 74 8.15 0.44 -11.57
N LYS A 75 7.07 1.11 -11.16
CA LYS A 75 6.24 1.93 -12.06
C LYS A 75 7.06 3.04 -12.71
N ALA A 76 7.89 3.73 -11.95
CA ALA A 76 8.80 4.75 -12.48
C ALA A 76 9.79 4.15 -13.49
N ALA A 77 10.39 3.00 -13.16
CA ALA A 77 11.35 2.31 -14.04
C ALA A 77 10.72 1.71 -15.31
N TYR A 78 9.42 1.39 -15.29
CA TYR A 78 8.71 0.91 -16.48
C TYR A 78 8.56 2.00 -17.55
N GLY A 79 8.44 3.26 -17.13
CA GLY A 79 8.15 4.40 -18.01
C GLY A 79 6.65 4.54 -18.29
N SER A 80 6.29 5.45 -19.19
CA SER A 80 4.90 5.64 -19.59
C SER A 80 4.40 4.47 -20.45
N TRP A 81 3.10 4.45 -20.74
CA TRP A 81 2.54 3.44 -21.64
C TRP A 81 3.03 3.64 -23.08
N GLU A 82 3.20 4.89 -23.51
CA GLU A 82 3.71 5.24 -24.84
C GLU A 82 5.11 4.68 -25.05
N THR A 83 6.05 4.90 -24.12
CA THR A 83 7.41 4.35 -24.21
C THR A 83 7.42 2.83 -24.24
N GLN A 84 6.55 2.18 -23.46
CA GLN A 84 6.44 0.72 -23.47
C GLN A 84 5.86 0.19 -24.79
N LEU A 85 4.91 0.89 -25.39
CA LEU A 85 4.35 0.53 -26.69
C LEU A 85 5.37 0.69 -27.81
N GLU A 86 6.15 1.78 -27.79
CA GLU A 86 7.27 1.99 -28.73
C GLU A 86 8.32 0.89 -28.60
N GLU A 87 8.77 0.54 -27.39
CA GLU A 87 9.72 -0.56 -27.17
C GLU A 87 9.17 -1.90 -27.68
N ILE A 88 7.89 -2.21 -27.45
CA ILE A 88 7.28 -3.44 -27.95
C ILE A 88 7.24 -3.46 -29.47
N TYR A 89 7.00 -2.31 -30.11
CA TYR A 89 6.92 -2.19 -31.56
C TYR A 89 8.32 -2.24 -32.22
N ASP A 90 9.29 -1.52 -31.68
CA ASP A 90 10.64 -1.39 -32.23
C ASP A 90 11.54 -2.60 -31.91
N ASP A 91 11.53 -3.05 -30.65
CA ASP A 91 12.44 -4.09 -30.15
C ASP A 91 11.75 -5.46 -29.92
N GLY A 92 10.43 -5.51 -30.03
CA GLY A 92 9.63 -6.72 -29.87
C GLY A 92 9.26 -7.07 -28.43
N ILE A 93 8.17 -7.84 -28.28
CA ILE A 93 7.58 -8.19 -26.98
C ILE A 93 8.54 -8.96 -26.03
N ASP A 94 9.49 -9.72 -26.58
CA ASP A 94 10.43 -10.50 -25.77
C ASP A 94 11.54 -9.62 -25.15
N SER A 95 11.97 -8.56 -25.86
CA SER A 95 12.88 -7.55 -25.31
C SER A 95 12.22 -6.82 -24.14
N TRP A 96 10.98 -6.33 -24.36
CA TRP A 96 10.17 -5.70 -23.31
C TRP A 96 9.99 -6.62 -22.09
N LYS A 97 9.61 -7.90 -22.27
CA LYS A 97 9.47 -8.86 -21.16
C LYS A 97 10.78 -9.02 -20.38
N THR A 98 11.91 -9.09 -21.07
CA THR A 98 13.24 -9.22 -20.46
C THR A 98 13.56 -8.00 -19.59
N ARG A 99 13.31 -6.79 -20.09
CA ARG A 99 13.50 -5.55 -19.32
C ARG A 99 12.59 -5.50 -18.10
N ILE A 100 11.30 -5.80 -18.25
CA ILE A 100 10.34 -5.82 -17.13
C ILE A 100 10.74 -6.84 -16.06
N ALA A 101 11.20 -8.03 -16.48
CA ALA A 101 11.72 -9.04 -15.57
C ALA A 101 12.93 -8.52 -14.79
N LYS A 102 13.90 -7.89 -15.47
CA LYS A 102 15.05 -7.27 -14.83
C LYS A 102 14.65 -6.22 -13.80
N VAL A 103 13.74 -5.31 -14.13
CA VAL A 103 13.24 -4.29 -13.18
C VAL A 103 12.63 -4.95 -11.92
N LYS A 104 11.91 -6.06 -12.08
CA LYS A 104 11.33 -6.80 -10.94
C LYS A 104 12.40 -7.50 -10.08
N THR A 105 13.42 -8.06 -10.72
CA THR A 105 14.56 -8.71 -10.05
C THR A 105 15.40 -7.70 -9.28
N ASP A 106 15.68 -6.54 -9.88
CA ASP A 106 16.47 -5.47 -9.26
C ASP A 106 15.69 -4.79 -8.10
N ASN A 107 14.36 -4.91 -8.08
CA ASN A 107 13.49 -4.31 -7.07
C ASN A 107 12.54 -5.37 -6.49
N PRO A 108 13.03 -6.34 -5.69
CA PRO A 108 12.20 -7.44 -5.17
C PRO A 108 11.19 -6.95 -4.14
N LYS A 109 10.04 -7.63 -4.08
CA LYS A 109 9.07 -7.45 -3.00
C LYS A 109 9.40 -8.42 -1.85
N SER A 110 9.11 -8.00 -0.64
CA SER A 110 9.23 -8.79 0.60
C SER A 110 7.98 -9.64 0.83
#